data_AF-A0A8T4M3K3-F1
#
_entry.id   AF-A0A8T4M3K3-F1
#
_cell.length_a   1.000
_cell.length_b   1.000
_cell.length_c   1.000
_cell.angle_alpha   90.00
_cell.angle_beta   90.00
_cell.angle_gamma   90.00
#
_symmetry.space_group_name_H-M   'P 1'
#
loop_
_entity.id
_entity.type
_entity.pdbx_description
1 polymer ?
#
loop_
_entity_poly.entity_id
_entity_poly.type
_entity_poly.pdbx_seq_one_letter_code
_entity_poly.pdbx_strand_id
1 'polypeptide(L)' 'MTSKKFSLTKRIAKHGSQAIIVIPRFLENKLKPGTIVKLAIDVIDSPEEKEVVEGIK' A
#
# COMPACT_ATOMS: atom_id res chain seq x y z
N MET A 1 11.20 13.22 -20.37
CA MET A 1 10.73 11.92 -19.86
C MET A 1 9.45 12.14 -19.07
N THR A 2 8.32 11.61 -19.50
CA THR A 2 7.04 11.80 -18.82
C THR A 2 6.94 10.83 -17.65
N SER A 3 7.13 11.33 -16.42
CA SER A 3 6.97 10.53 -15.21
C SER A 3 5.49 10.19 -15.02
N LYS A 4 5.12 8.92 -15.22
CA LYS A 4 3.76 8.45 -14.94
C LYS A 4 3.62 8.24 -13.44
N LYS A 5 2.77 9.04 -12.79
CA LYS A 5 2.45 8.93 -11.36
C LYS A 5 1.12 8.19 -11.22
N PHE A 6 1.07 7.24 -10.29
CA PHE A 6 -0.14 6.53 -9.91
C PHE A 6 -0.29 6.69 -8.40
N SER A 7 -1.46 7.14 -7.95
CA SER A 7 -1.84 7.11 -6.53
C SER A 7 -2.90 6.05 -6.36
N LEU A 8 -2.70 5.14 -5.41
CA LEU A 8 -3.60 4.02 -5.15
C LEU A 8 -3.69 3.76 -3.65
N THR A 9 -4.90 3.82 -3.12
CA THR A 9 -5.19 3.33 -1.77
C THR A 9 -5.51 1.85 -1.83
N LYS A 10 -4.66 1.03 -1.22
CA LYS A 10 -4.88 -0.42 -1.08
C LYS A 10 -4.57 -0.86 0.33
N ARG A 11 -5.33 -1.86 0.78
CA ARG A 11 -4.97 -2.63 1.97
C ARG A 11 -3.76 -3.50 1.66
N ILE A 12 -2.85 -3.58 2.61
CA ILE A 12 -1.72 -4.50 2.56
C ILE A 12 -2.25 -5.93 2.68
N ALA A 13 -1.84 -6.81 1.77
CA ALA A 13 -2.18 -8.22 1.81
C ALA A 13 -1.07 -9.01 2.54
N LYS A 14 -1.41 -10.20 3.04
CA LYS A 14 -0.46 -11.12 3.67
C LYS A 14 -0.26 -12.33 2.78
N HIS A 15 0.98 -12.66 2.48
CA HIS A 15 1.37 -13.87 1.76
C HIS A 15 2.45 -14.60 2.58
N GLY A 16 2.04 -15.66 3.27
CA GLY A 16 2.90 -16.35 4.25
C GLY A 16 3.30 -15.42 5.40
N SER A 17 4.61 -15.31 5.64
CA SER A 17 5.20 -14.39 6.64
C SER A 17 5.40 -12.97 6.12
N GLN A 18 5.12 -12.70 4.83
CA GLN A 18 5.40 -11.41 4.22
C GLN A 18 4.13 -10.59 4.01
N ALA A 19 4.24 -9.29 4.28
CA ALA A 19 3.29 -8.30 3.83
C ALA A 19 3.60 -7.94 2.37
N ILE A 20 2.57 -7.90 1.52
CA ILE A 20 2.71 -7.61 0.08
C ILE A 20 1.68 -6.56 -0.37
N ILE A 21 2.09 -5.73 -1.34
CA ILE A 21 1.20 -4.82 -2.06
C ILE A 21 0.85 -5.48 -3.39
N VAL A 22 -0.42 -5.86 -3.57
CA VAL A 22 -0.87 -6.51 -4.80
C VAL A 22 -1.09 -5.45 -5.88
N ILE A 23 -0.35 -5.58 -6.98
CA ILE A 23 -0.48 -4.71 -8.15
C ILE A 23 -1.77 -5.07 -8.92
N PRO A 24 -2.68 -4.12 -9.17
CA PRO A 24 -3.86 -4.36 -10.00
C PRO A 24 -3.52 -4.72 -11.45
N ARG A 25 -4.29 -5.62 -12.07
CA ARG A 25 -4.09 -6.09 -13.46
C ARG A 25 -3.95 -4.96 -14.49
N PHE A 26 -4.68 -3.85 -14.34
CA PHE A 26 -4.59 -2.74 -15.28
C PHE A 26 -3.22 -2.01 -15.27
N LEU A 27 -2.41 -2.21 -14.23
CA LEU A 27 -1.04 -1.68 -14.14
C LEU A 27 0.02 -2.70 -14.58
N GLU A 28 -0.34 -3.96 -14.81
CA GLU A 28 0.58 -5.05 -15.16
C GLU A 28 1.42 -4.72 -16.40
N ASN A 29 0.80 -4.16 -17.43
CA ASN A 29 1.47 -3.74 -18.66
C ASN A 29 2.53 -2.63 -18.44
N LYS A 30 2.44 -1.89 -17.33
CA LYS A 30 3.37 -0.80 -16.98
C LYS A 30 4.37 -1.21 -15.89
N LEU A 31 4.03 -2.23 -15.09
CA LEU A 31 4.81 -2.74 -13.96
C LEU A 31 5.18 -4.20 -14.21
N LYS A 32 5.93 -4.44 -15.29
CA LYS A 32 6.38 -5.79 -15.65
C LYS A 32 7.40 -6.32 -14.64
N PRO A 33 7.53 -7.64 -14.47
CA PRO A 33 8.62 -8.23 -13.68
C PRO A 33 9.98 -7.66 -14.11
N GLY A 34 10.80 -7.27 -13.14
CA GLY A 34 12.09 -6.59 -13.38
C GLY A 34 12.04 -5.07 -13.47
N THR A 35 10.84 -4.46 -13.42
CA THR A 35 10.71 -2.99 -13.35
C THR A 35 11.07 -2.49 -11.96
N ILE A 36 12.06 -1.59 -11.86
CA ILE A 36 12.37 -0.89 -10.61
C ILE A 36 11.45 0.33 -10.50
N VAL A 37 10.72 0.42 -9.38
CA VAL A 37 9.82 1.54 -9.10
C VAL A 37 10.13 2.19 -7.77
N LYS A 38 9.95 3.51 -7.71
CA LYS A 38 9.96 4.25 -6.44
C LYS A 38 8.57 4.14 -5.82
N LEU A 39 8.49 3.60 -4.61
CA LEU A 39 7.26 3.56 -3.82
C LEU A 39 7.26 4.71 -2.81
N ALA A 40 6.12 5.38 -2.68
CA ALA A 40 5.82 6.31 -1.58
C ALA A 40 4.59 5.74 -0.87
N ILE A 41 4.69 5.52 0.43
CA ILE A 41 3.64 4.87 1.24
C ILE A 41 3.23 5.85 2.32
N ASP A 42 1.98 6.26 2.29
CA ASP A 42 1.33 7.02 3.34
C ASP A 42 0.35 6.08 4.06
N VAL A 43 0.53 5.88 5.36
CA VAL A 43 -0.36 5.01 6.15
C VAL A 43 -1.61 5.81 6.52
N ILE A 44 -2.76 5.39 6.00
CA ILE A 44 -4.05 6.11 6.16
C ILE A 44 -4.86 5.56 7.33
N ASP A 45 -4.72 4.26 7.63
CA ASP A 45 -5.45 3.57 8.69
C ASP A 45 -4.60 2.40 9.20
N SER A 46 -4.30 2.40 10.50
CA SER A 46 -3.47 1.41 11.17
C SER A 46 -4.34 0.56 12.09
N PRO A 47 -4.38 -0.78 11.91
CA PRO A 47 -5.17 -1.65 12.79
C PRO A 47 -4.68 -1.69 14.24
N GLU A 48 -3.46 -1.18 14.51
CA GLU A 48 -2.81 -1.21 15.82
C GLU A 48 -3.07 0.05 16.68
N GLU A 49 -3.62 1.13 16.11
CA GLU A 49 -4.00 2.34 16.85
C GLU A 49 -5.52 2.40 17.05
N LYS A 50 -6.05 1.44 17.80
CA LYS A 50 -7.26 1.66 18.59
C LYS A 50 -6.84 1.92 20.03
N GLU A 51 -6.12 3.00 20.25
CA GLU A 51 -5.89 3.49 21.61
C GLU A 51 -7.23 3.92 22.21
N VAL A 52 -7.36 3.54 23.48
CA VAL A 52 -8.53 3.64 24.33
C VAL A 52 -8.89 5.12 24.55
N VAL A 53 -10.03 5.56 24.02
CA VAL A 53 -10.71 6.79 24.47
C VAL A 53 -12.12 6.45 24.95
N GLU A 54 -12.18 5.66 26.03
CA GLU A 54 -13.33 5.68 26.93
C GLU A 54 -12.83 5.99 28.34
N GLY A 55 -13.23 7.16 28.86
CA GLY A 55 -13.20 7.45 30.29
C GLY A 55 -12.15 8.46 30.75
N ILE A 56 -12.44 9.76 30.54
CA ILE A 56 -12.13 10.76 31.57
C ILE A 56 -13.49 11.27 32.07
N LYS A 57 -13.80 10.92 33.31
CA LYS A 57 -14.96 11.35 34.09
C LYS A 57 -14.68 12.72 34.71
#